data_AF-A0A834YWN5-F1
#
_entry.id   AF-A0A834YWN5-F1
#
_cell.length_a   1.000
_cell.length_b   1.000
_cell.length_c   1.000
_cell.angle_alpha   90.00
_cell.angle_beta   90.00
_cell.angle_gamma   90.00
#
_symmetry.space_group_name_H-M   'P 1'
#
loop_
_entity.id
_entity.type
_entity.pdbx_description
1 polymer ?
#
loop_
_entity_poly.entity_id
_entity_poly.type
_entity_poly.pdbx_seq_one_letter_code
_entity_poly.pdbx_strand_id
1 'polypeptide(L)'
;MKVVVERTGGLVILAESFGHSVFKDSFKRIFRDGEQSLGLSFNGTLEINCSKDIKVQGIIGPCTSLEKKGPSVADTVIGQGNTTAWKMCGLDKSTCLTVFFDISPNERSNPPGTSNPQLYLQFLTNYQNPEGQMRLRVTTITRRWVDSVSNSEELVEGFDQETAAVVMARLTSLKLEMEEGFDATKWLDRSLIRLCSRFGDYRKDDPTSFNLNPCFSLFPQFMFNLRRSQFVQVFNNSPDETAYFRMLLNRENILNSVVMIQPSLISYSFNSLPVPAMLDVVSISADRILLLDSYFGVVIFHGMTIAQWRNMGYQNLPEHQAFAQLLQTPHDDAQMIIRDRFPVPRLVVCDQHGSQVSNFVSASSHETSPPPLQNYK
;
A
#
# COMPACT_ATOMS: atom_id res chain seq x y z
N MET A 1 -5.36 17.95 12.39
CA MET A 1 -4.99 18.55 11.08
C MET A 1 -5.13 17.59 9.90
N LYS A 2 -5.02 16.26 10.09
CA LYS A 2 -5.26 15.18 9.10
C LYS A 2 -6.30 15.50 8.02
N VAL A 3 -7.51 15.85 8.43
CA VAL A 3 -8.67 16.11 7.54
C VAL A 3 -8.37 17.16 6.47
N VAL A 4 -7.57 18.19 6.77
CA VAL A 4 -7.22 19.24 5.80
C VAL A 4 -6.50 18.62 4.61
N VAL A 5 -5.56 17.72 4.86
CA VAL A 5 -4.80 17.05 3.81
C VAL A 5 -5.65 16.00 3.10
N GLU A 6 -6.41 15.18 3.83
CA GLU A 6 -7.29 14.15 3.23
C GLU A 6 -8.40 14.75 2.37
N ARG A 7 -8.89 15.95 2.67
CA ARG A 7 -9.97 16.59 1.91
C ARG A 7 -9.46 17.35 0.69
N THR A 8 -8.23 17.84 0.74
CA THR A 8 -7.66 18.73 -0.28
C THR A 8 -6.63 18.05 -1.19
N GLY A 9 -6.05 16.92 -0.78
CA GLY A 9 -4.92 16.30 -1.49
C GLY A 9 -3.60 17.04 -1.30
N GLY A 10 -3.47 17.77 -0.19
CA GLY A 10 -2.21 18.37 0.23
C GLY A 10 -1.08 17.36 0.45
N LEU A 11 0.13 17.87 0.64
CA LEU A 11 1.30 17.08 0.98
C LEU A 11 1.48 17.06 2.51
N VAL A 12 1.98 15.94 3.03
CA VAL A 12 2.30 15.79 4.46
C VAL A 12 3.70 15.20 4.59
N ILE A 13 4.49 15.73 5.50
CA ILE A 13 5.81 15.22 5.85
C ILE A 13 5.86 15.16 7.38
N LEU A 14 6.11 13.97 7.93
CA LEU A 14 6.36 13.79 9.35
C LEU A 14 7.86 13.64 9.58
N ALA A 15 8.44 14.49 10.42
CA ALA A 15 9.87 14.48 10.73
C ALA A 15 10.13 14.98 12.16
N GLU A 16 11.19 14.47 12.78
CA GLU A 16 11.61 14.86 14.13
C GLU A 16 12.03 16.34 14.22
N SER A 17 12.63 16.88 13.16
CA SER A 17 13.02 18.29 13.06
C SER A 17 13.17 18.74 11.60
N PHE A 18 13.12 20.06 11.37
CA PHE A 18 13.46 20.65 10.07
C PHE A 18 14.93 20.46 9.66
N GLY A 19 15.80 20.10 10.62
CA GLY A 19 17.21 19.80 10.38
C GLY A 19 17.42 18.43 9.73
N HIS A 20 16.47 17.51 9.89
CA HIS A 20 16.58 16.12 9.48
C HIS A 20 16.49 15.94 7.95
N SER A 21 17.18 14.93 7.41
CA SER A 21 17.24 14.66 5.96
C SER A 21 15.85 14.41 5.38
N VAL A 22 15.03 13.59 6.05
CA VAL A 22 13.64 13.32 5.65
C VAL A 22 12.87 14.61 5.34
N PHE A 23 12.95 15.63 6.20
CA PHE A 23 12.29 16.91 5.93
C PHE A 23 12.96 17.66 4.76
N LYS A 24 14.29 17.87 4.84
CA LYS A 24 15.02 18.68 3.85
C LYS A 24 14.89 18.13 2.44
N ASP A 25 15.04 16.82 2.28
CA ASP A 25 15.05 16.17 0.98
C ASP A 25 13.64 16.02 0.42
N SER A 26 12.64 15.75 1.28
CA SER A 26 11.23 15.79 0.88
C SER A 26 10.82 17.21 0.47
N PHE A 27 11.23 18.23 1.21
CA PHE A 27 10.90 19.62 0.90
C PHE A 27 11.52 20.05 -0.43
N LYS A 28 12.82 19.75 -0.65
CA LYS A 28 13.49 19.98 -1.95
C LYS A 28 12.78 19.26 -3.09
N ARG A 29 12.25 18.06 -2.83
CA ARG A 29 11.57 17.25 -3.86
C ARG A 29 10.35 17.96 -4.44
N ILE A 30 9.60 18.69 -3.63
CA ILE A 30 8.40 19.42 -4.06
C ILE A 30 8.72 20.39 -5.20
N PHE A 31 9.92 20.98 -5.19
CA PHE A 31 10.37 21.99 -6.14
C PHE A 31 11.39 21.47 -7.17
N ARG A 32 11.48 20.14 -7.36
CA ARG A 32 12.49 19.54 -8.27
C ARG A 32 12.38 20.07 -9.70
N ASP A 33 11.18 20.36 -10.17
CA ASP A 33 10.92 20.81 -11.54
C ASP A 33 11.00 22.34 -11.70
N GLY A 34 11.41 23.06 -10.65
CA GLY A 34 11.62 24.51 -10.65
C GLY A 34 10.99 25.21 -9.43
N GLU A 35 11.46 26.42 -9.10
CA GLU A 35 11.01 27.18 -7.92
C GLU A 35 9.51 27.52 -7.94
N GLN A 36 8.92 27.60 -9.12
CA GLN A 36 7.48 27.85 -9.30
C GLN A 36 6.65 26.56 -9.46
N SER A 37 7.30 25.40 -9.54
CA SER A 37 6.62 24.12 -9.65
C SER A 37 6.38 23.53 -8.26
N LEU A 38 5.11 23.28 -7.94
CA LEU A 38 4.74 22.51 -6.76
C LEU A 38 4.66 20.99 -7.06
N GLY A 39 4.92 20.58 -8.31
CA GLY A 39 4.76 19.19 -8.75
C GLY A 39 3.31 18.68 -8.71
N LEU A 40 2.34 19.55 -8.42
CA LEU A 40 0.93 19.25 -8.29
C LEU A 40 0.14 19.82 -9.48
N SER A 41 -0.88 19.07 -9.88
CA SER A 41 -2.04 19.57 -10.59
C SER A 41 -3.09 20.06 -9.61
N PHE A 42 -3.91 21.02 -10.04
CA PHE A 42 -4.84 21.73 -9.17
C PHE A 42 -6.28 21.66 -9.67
N ASN A 43 -7.20 22.08 -8.80
CA ASN A 43 -8.61 22.31 -9.14
C ASN A 43 -9.29 21.09 -9.79
N GLY A 44 -8.86 19.88 -9.40
CA GLY A 44 -9.39 18.63 -9.90
C GLY A 44 -10.87 18.44 -9.56
N THR A 45 -11.61 17.89 -10.51
CA THR A 45 -12.96 17.36 -10.34
C THR A 45 -13.01 15.99 -11.00
N LEU A 46 -13.30 14.95 -10.21
CA LEU A 46 -13.55 13.60 -10.69
C LEU A 46 -15.06 13.38 -10.77
N GLU A 47 -15.55 12.94 -11.92
CA GLU A 47 -16.91 12.45 -12.11
C GLU A 47 -16.86 11.00 -12.57
N ILE A 48 -17.76 10.17 -12.01
CA ILE A 48 -17.84 8.74 -12.34
C ILE A 48 -19.22 8.44 -12.93
N ASN A 49 -19.22 7.91 -14.14
CA ASN A 49 -20.39 7.39 -14.82
C ASN A 49 -20.29 5.88 -14.89
N CYS A 50 -21.40 5.18 -14.67
CA CYS A 50 -21.44 3.72 -14.69
C CYS A 50 -22.73 3.20 -15.35
N SER A 51 -22.71 1.95 -15.79
CA SER A 51 -23.91 1.23 -16.22
C SER A 51 -25.00 1.26 -15.14
N LYS A 52 -26.27 1.18 -15.54
CA LYS A 52 -27.45 1.31 -14.65
C LYS A 52 -27.46 0.30 -13.49
N ASP A 53 -26.96 -0.91 -13.75
CA ASP A 53 -26.89 -1.98 -12.75
C ASP A 53 -25.76 -1.80 -11.72
N ILE A 54 -24.95 -0.74 -11.85
CA ILE A 54 -23.86 -0.41 -10.94
C ILE A 54 -24.17 0.91 -10.25
N LYS A 55 -24.01 0.92 -8.93
CA LYS A 55 -24.10 2.13 -8.11
C LYS A 55 -22.77 2.42 -7.42
N VAL A 56 -22.48 3.68 -7.18
CA VAL A 56 -21.25 4.14 -6.54
C VAL A 56 -21.51 4.33 -5.05
N GLN A 57 -20.79 3.61 -4.20
CA GLN A 57 -20.89 3.68 -2.73
C GLN A 57 -20.07 4.84 -2.16
N GLY A 58 -18.93 5.13 -2.78
CA GLY A 58 -18.08 6.26 -2.44
C GLY A 58 -16.60 5.99 -2.67
N ILE A 59 -15.77 6.93 -2.19
CA ILE A 59 -14.32 6.92 -2.37
C ILE A 59 -13.58 6.95 -1.03
N ILE A 60 -12.54 6.14 -0.91
CA ILE A 60 -11.47 6.34 0.09
C ILE A 60 -10.25 6.90 -0.64
N GLY A 61 -9.79 8.07 -0.21
CA GLY A 61 -8.62 8.76 -0.76
C GLY A 61 -8.74 10.29 -0.68
N PRO A 62 -7.72 11.03 -1.15
CA PRO A 62 -7.62 12.47 -0.99
C PRO A 62 -8.63 13.28 -1.84
N CYS A 63 -9.89 13.35 -1.39
CA CYS A 63 -10.95 14.06 -2.10
C CYS A 63 -12.08 14.52 -1.18
N THR A 64 -12.95 15.38 -1.70
CA THR A 64 -14.17 15.84 -1.02
C THR A 64 -15.38 15.64 -1.92
N SER A 65 -16.48 15.12 -1.36
CA SER A 65 -17.74 14.96 -2.09
C SER A 65 -18.26 16.29 -2.63
N LEU A 66 -18.75 16.31 -3.87
CA LEU A 66 -19.51 17.43 -4.44
C LEU A 66 -21.02 17.24 -4.31
N GLU A 67 -21.45 16.20 -3.59
CA GLU A 67 -22.85 15.92 -3.27
C GLU A 67 -23.80 15.81 -4.48
N LYS A 68 -23.24 15.59 -5.68
CA LYS A 68 -23.99 15.30 -6.91
C LYS A 68 -24.85 14.06 -6.71
N LYS A 69 -26.16 14.25 -6.55
CA LYS A 69 -27.15 13.17 -6.43
C LYS A 69 -27.50 12.60 -7.80
N GLY A 70 -27.96 11.36 -7.81
CA GLY A 70 -28.41 10.70 -9.04
C GLY A 70 -28.73 9.22 -8.85
N PRO A 71 -29.29 8.56 -9.87
CA PRO A 71 -29.67 7.14 -9.81
C PRO A 71 -28.48 6.20 -9.61
N SER A 72 -27.28 6.64 -10.00
CA SER A 72 -26.03 5.89 -9.84
C SER A 72 -25.40 5.99 -8.45
N VAL A 73 -26.01 6.71 -7.49
CA VAL A 73 -25.53 6.76 -6.10
C VAL A 73 -26.10 5.57 -5.33
N ALA A 74 -25.25 4.82 -4.61
CA ALA A 74 -25.69 3.68 -3.81
C ALA A 74 -26.28 4.12 -2.46
N ASP A 75 -27.16 3.29 -1.91
CA ASP A 75 -27.76 3.51 -0.58
C ASP A 75 -26.75 3.19 0.53
N THR A 76 -25.87 2.20 0.32
CA THR A 76 -24.77 1.89 1.22
C THR A 76 -23.58 2.80 0.93
N VAL A 77 -23.11 3.50 1.96
CA VAL A 77 -22.06 4.52 1.84
C VAL A 77 -20.73 4.02 2.39
N ILE A 78 -19.65 4.21 1.62
CA ILE A 78 -18.28 3.93 2.05
C ILE A 78 -17.40 5.17 1.80
N GLY A 79 -16.70 5.64 2.84
CA GLY A 79 -15.82 6.80 2.75
C GLY A 79 -16.55 8.08 2.33
N GLN A 80 -16.00 8.81 1.37
CA GLN A 80 -16.63 9.97 0.74
C GLN A 80 -17.69 9.51 -0.26
N GLY A 81 -18.88 9.15 0.23
CA GLY A 81 -19.98 8.69 -0.63
C GLY A 81 -21.08 9.71 -0.86
N ASN A 82 -22.30 9.21 -1.07
CA ASN A 82 -23.50 10.02 -1.34
C ASN A 82 -23.39 10.94 -2.56
N THR A 83 -22.53 10.59 -3.52
CA THR A 83 -22.26 11.36 -4.73
C THR A 83 -21.66 10.50 -5.85
N THR A 84 -21.67 11.01 -7.08
CA THR A 84 -20.86 10.53 -8.21
C THR A 84 -19.79 11.52 -8.67
N ALA A 85 -19.57 12.62 -7.92
CA ALA A 85 -18.58 13.62 -8.24
C ALA A 85 -17.80 14.10 -7.01
N TRP A 86 -16.49 14.30 -7.16
CA TRP A 86 -15.57 14.68 -6.09
C TRP A 86 -14.63 15.80 -6.52
N LYS A 87 -14.30 16.67 -5.56
CA LYS A 87 -13.25 17.67 -5.66
C LYS A 87 -11.90 17.10 -5.20
N MET A 88 -10.84 17.39 -5.95
CA MET A 88 -9.46 17.12 -5.60
C MET A 88 -8.66 18.42 -5.75
N CYS A 89 -8.36 19.12 -4.65
CA CYS A 89 -7.75 20.46 -4.76
C CYS A 89 -6.30 20.40 -5.26
N GLY A 90 -5.53 19.43 -4.78
CA GLY A 90 -4.20 19.05 -5.26
C GLY A 90 -4.16 17.57 -5.59
N LEU A 91 -3.55 17.23 -6.72
CA LEU A 91 -3.32 15.86 -7.15
C LEU A 91 -2.03 15.78 -7.96
N ASP A 92 -1.42 14.62 -7.99
CA ASP A 92 -0.22 14.32 -8.76
C ASP A 92 -0.34 12.97 -9.47
N LYS A 93 0.77 12.51 -10.06
CA LYS A 93 0.80 11.24 -10.79
C LYS A 93 0.69 10.02 -9.87
N SER A 94 0.98 10.14 -8.57
CA SER A 94 0.89 9.03 -7.61
C SER A 94 -0.46 9.00 -6.87
N THR A 95 -1.25 10.07 -6.94
CA THR A 95 -2.57 10.16 -6.32
C THR A 95 -3.50 9.04 -6.81
N CYS A 96 -3.84 8.14 -5.90
CA CYS A 96 -4.71 6.99 -6.10
C CYS A 96 -5.97 7.11 -5.23
N LEU A 97 -7.11 6.73 -5.79
CA LEU A 97 -8.40 6.71 -5.11
C LEU A 97 -8.97 5.28 -5.16
N THR A 98 -9.51 4.80 -4.04
CA THR A 98 -10.28 3.55 -4.01
C THR A 98 -11.76 3.88 -4.16
N VAL A 99 -12.36 3.45 -5.26
CA VAL A 99 -13.79 3.61 -5.53
C VAL A 99 -14.52 2.31 -5.22
N PHE A 100 -15.55 2.39 -4.39
CA PHE A 100 -16.40 1.25 -4.05
C PHE A 100 -17.68 1.30 -4.87
N PHE A 101 -18.04 0.14 -5.43
CA PHE A 101 -19.23 -0.04 -6.25
C PHE A 101 -20.14 -1.09 -5.62
N ASP A 102 -21.43 -0.91 -5.80
CA ASP A 102 -22.46 -1.88 -5.47
C ASP A 102 -23.13 -2.36 -6.76
N ILE A 103 -23.45 -3.64 -6.81
CA ILE A 103 -24.16 -4.24 -7.95
C ILE A 103 -25.63 -4.30 -7.56
N SER A 104 -26.48 -3.58 -8.28
CA SER A 104 -27.93 -3.59 -8.06
C SER A 104 -28.57 -4.75 -8.84
N PRO A 105 -29.00 -5.85 -8.18
CA PRO A 105 -29.59 -6.99 -8.87
C PRO A 105 -31.00 -6.72 -9.41
N ASN A 106 -31.68 -5.70 -8.89
CA ASN A 106 -33.11 -5.46 -9.13
C ASN A 106 -33.47 -5.06 -10.58
N GLU A 107 -32.51 -4.70 -11.43
CA GLU A 107 -32.75 -4.38 -12.86
C GLU A 107 -32.35 -5.52 -13.82
N ARG A 108 -31.85 -6.66 -13.31
CA ARG A 108 -31.53 -7.84 -14.13
C ARG A 108 -32.73 -8.71 -14.50
N SER A 109 -33.95 -8.29 -14.16
CA SER A 109 -35.21 -8.88 -14.60
C SER A 109 -35.52 -8.61 -16.08
N ASN A 110 -34.52 -8.38 -16.92
CA ASN A 110 -34.71 -8.29 -18.36
C ASN A 110 -34.82 -9.70 -18.96
N PRO A 111 -35.75 -9.90 -19.91
CA PRO A 111 -35.95 -11.19 -20.55
C PRO A 111 -34.66 -11.68 -21.25
N PRO A 112 -34.45 -13.00 -21.34
CA PRO A 112 -33.27 -13.59 -21.97
C PRO A 112 -33.18 -13.10 -23.42
N GLY A 113 -32.17 -12.27 -23.71
CA GLY A 113 -31.88 -11.78 -25.08
C GLY A 113 -31.50 -10.31 -25.23
N THR A 114 -31.60 -9.46 -24.19
CA THR A 114 -31.38 -7.99 -24.34
C THR A 114 -30.46 -7.33 -23.30
N SER A 115 -29.92 -8.06 -22.33
CA SER A 115 -28.93 -7.48 -21.41
C SER A 115 -27.60 -7.28 -22.14
N ASN A 116 -27.09 -6.05 -22.13
CA ASN A 116 -25.72 -5.78 -22.57
C ASN A 116 -24.80 -6.69 -21.74
N PRO A 117 -24.03 -7.61 -22.35
CA PRO A 117 -23.20 -8.54 -21.59
C PRO A 117 -22.05 -7.81 -20.91
N GLN A 118 -21.83 -6.53 -21.24
CA GLN A 118 -20.78 -5.69 -20.69
C GLN A 118 -21.30 -4.66 -19.71
N LEU A 119 -20.52 -4.45 -18.65
CA LEU A 119 -20.59 -3.29 -17.79
C LEU A 119 -19.56 -2.26 -18.21
N TYR A 120 -19.87 -0.98 -18.00
CA TYR A 120 -19.01 0.14 -18.33
C TYR A 120 -18.85 1.02 -17.10
N LEU A 121 -17.62 1.45 -16.84
CA LEU A 121 -17.29 2.49 -15.87
C LEU A 121 -16.46 3.54 -16.60
N GLN A 122 -16.81 4.82 -16.44
CA GLN A 122 -16.12 5.94 -17.05
C GLN A 122 -15.76 6.95 -15.97
N PHE A 123 -14.48 7.31 -15.93
CA PHE A 123 -13.90 8.26 -15.01
C PHE A 123 -13.50 9.50 -15.79
N LEU A 124 -14.07 10.65 -15.43
CA LEU A 124 -13.77 11.95 -16.03
C LEU A 124 -13.08 12.81 -15.00
N THR A 125 -11.80 13.09 -15.20
CA THR A 125 -11.01 13.96 -14.31
C THR A 125 -10.68 15.25 -15.04
N ASN A 126 -11.37 16.34 -14.70
CA ASN A 126 -11.03 17.68 -15.16
C ASN A 126 -10.09 18.33 -14.13
N TYR A 127 -8.97 18.89 -14.56
CA TYR A 127 -7.99 19.50 -13.66
C TYR A 127 -7.17 20.58 -14.39
N GLN A 128 -6.48 21.41 -13.62
CA GLN A 128 -5.48 22.34 -14.12
C GLN A 128 -4.10 21.70 -13.96
N ASN A 129 -3.36 21.54 -15.06
CA ASN A 129 -1.99 21.02 -15.00
C ASN A 129 -1.03 22.07 -14.39
N PRO A 130 0.22 21.70 -14.06
CA PRO A 130 1.19 22.65 -13.50
C PRO A 130 1.47 23.85 -14.41
N GLU A 131 1.30 23.71 -15.73
CA GLU A 131 1.46 24.79 -16.71
C GLU A 131 0.23 25.73 -16.79
N GLY A 132 -0.79 25.51 -15.97
CA GLY A 132 -1.98 26.36 -15.88
C GLY A 132 -3.09 26.04 -16.89
N GLN A 133 -2.91 25.06 -17.77
CA GLN A 133 -3.88 24.61 -18.76
C GLN A 133 -4.94 23.70 -18.14
N MET A 134 -6.19 23.89 -18.54
CA MET A 134 -7.27 22.96 -18.19
C MET A 134 -7.18 21.69 -19.05
N ARG A 135 -7.25 20.53 -18.40
CA ARG A 135 -7.14 19.20 -19.01
C ARG A 135 -8.31 18.34 -18.55
N LEU A 136 -8.90 17.61 -19.49
CA LEU A 136 -9.86 16.54 -19.20
C LEU A 136 -9.20 15.20 -19.51
N ARG A 137 -9.03 14.36 -18.47
CA ARG A 137 -8.63 12.96 -18.63
C ARG A 137 -9.87 12.09 -18.54
N VAL A 138 -10.09 11.27 -19.57
CA VAL A 138 -11.21 10.32 -19.61
C VAL A 138 -10.64 8.90 -19.65
N THR A 139 -11.07 8.07 -18.71
CA THR A 139 -10.74 6.64 -18.68
C THR A 139 -12.04 5.85 -18.71
N THR A 140 -12.23 5.01 -19.72
CA THR A 140 -13.40 4.11 -19.80
C THR A 140 -12.90 2.68 -19.68
N ILE A 141 -13.46 1.91 -18.74
CA ILE A 141 -13.21 0.48 -18.58
C ILE A 141 -14.49 -0.29 -18.86
N THR A 142 -14.33 -1.45 -19.48
CA THR A 142 -15.42 -2.41 -19.73
C THR A 142 -15.05 -3.78 -19.19
N ARG A 143 -16.04 -4.50 -18.65
CA ARG A 143 -15.91 -5.90 -18.21
C ARG A 143 -17.18 -6.65 -18.59
N ARG A 144 -17.06 -7.97 -18.75
CA ARG A 144 -18.22 -8.83 -18.99
C ARG A 144 -18.89 -9.19 -17.67
N TRP A 145 -20.21 -9.27 -17.68
CA TRP A 145 -20.95 -9.87 -16.58
C TRP A 145 -20.74 -11.38 -16.56
N VAL A 146 -20.50 -11.91 -15.36
CA VAL A 146 -20.33 -13.34 -15.11
C VAL A 146 -21.41 -13.79 -14.15
N ASP A 147 -22.08 -14.89 -14.48
CA ASP A 147 -22.99 -15.57 -13.58
C ASP A 147 -22.19 -16.46 -12.63
N SER A 148 -22.30 -16.18 -11.33
CA SER A 148 -21.54 -16.86 -10.28
C SER A 148 -21.89 -18.33 -10.09
N VAL A 149 -23.03 -18.80 -10.63
CA VAL A 149 -23.45 -20.21 -10.50
C VAL A 149 -22.84 -21.07 -11.60
N SER A 150 -22.69 -20.54 -12.80
CA SER A 150 -22.24 -21.29 -13.97
C SER A 150 -20.75 -21.12 -14.29
N ASN A 151 -20.14 -19.97 -13.96
CA ASN A 151 -18.77 -19.64 -14.36
C ASN A 151 -17.93 -19.12 -13.19
N SER A 152 -17.76 -19.93 -12.14
CA SER A 152 -16.96 -19.57 -10.96
C SER A 152 -15.47 -19.35 -11.29
N GLU A 153 -14.93 -20.05 -12.30
CA GLU A 153 -13.52 -19.97 -12.68
C GLU A 153 -13.12 -18.58 -13.21
N GLU A 154 -13.94 -17.95 -14.04
CA GLU A 154 -13.69 -16.59 -14.54
C GLU A 154 -13.73 -15.53 -13.41
N LEU A 155 -14.52 -15.76 -12.36
CA LEU A 155 -14.49 -14.92 -11.15
C LEU A 155 -13.19 -15.09 -10.36
N VAL A 156 -12.64 -16.31 -10.32
CA VAL A 156 -11.35 -16.61 -9.69
C VAL A 156 -10.21 -15.92 -10.45
N GLU A 157 -10.18 -16.04 -11.77
CA GLU A 157 -9.18 -15.39 -12.62
C GLU A 157 -9.26 -13.85 -12.59
N GLY A 158 -10.46 -13.31 -12.36
CA GLY A 158 -10.67 -11.87 -12.20
C GLY A 158 -10.24 -11.30 -10.84
N PHE A 159 -9.83 -12.13 -9.89
CA PHE A 159 -9.43 -11.68 -8.55
C PHE A 159 -7.98 -11.19 -8.52
N ASP A 160 -7.81 -9.91 -8.21
CA ASP A 160 -6.51 -9.29 -7.96
C ASP A 160 -6.25 -9.24 -6.46
N GLN A 161 -5.40 -10.15 -5.97
CA GLN A 161 -5.07 -10.26 -4.55
C GLN A 161 -4.29 -9.07 -3.97
N GLU A 162 -3.46 -8.39 -4.76
CA GLU A 162 -2.71 -7.21 -4.31
C GLU A 162 -3.65 -6.03 -4.13
N THR A 163 -4.49 -5.77 -5.14
CA THR A 163 -5.52 -4.73 -5.07
C THR A 163 -6.50 -5.03 -3.94
N ALA A 164 -6.95 -6.27 -3.78
CA ALA A 164 -7.84 -6.66 -2.70
C ALA A 164 -7.20 -6.42 -1.31
N ALA A 165 -5.91 -6.73 -1.13
CA ALA A 165 -5.21 -6.50 0.11
C ALA A 165 -5.14 -5.00 0.46
N VAL A 166 -4.82 -4.15 -0.51
CA VAL A 166 -4.77 -2.69 -0.33
C VAL A 166 -6.16 -2.12 -0.02
N VAL A 167 -7.19 -2.57 -0.73
CA VAL A 167 -8.58 -2.15 -0.49
C VAL A 167 -9.04 -2.55 0.91
N MET A 168 -8.70 -3.77 1.36
CA MET A 168 -8.98 -4.22 2.71
C MET A 168 -8.25 -3.38 3.75
N ALA A 169 -6.97 -3.05 3.53
CA ALA A 169 -6.21 -2.18 4.42
C ALA A 169 -6.84 -0.79 4.57
N ARG A 170 -7.22 -0.16 3.44
CA ARG A 170 -7.91 1.14 3.43
C ARG A 170 -9.26 1.09 4.13
N LEU A 171 -10.05 0.05 3.88
CA LEU A 171 -11.36 -0.12 4.49
C LEU A 171 -11.25 -0.39 6.00
N THR A 172 -10.31 -1.24 6.43
CA THR A 172 -10.04 -1.47 7.86
C THR A 172 -9.59 -0.19 8.54
N SER A 173 -8.69 0.59 7.92
CA SER A 173 -8.26 1.89 8.43
C SER A 173 -9.45 2.85 8.61
N LEU A 174 -10.35 2.91 7.64
CA LEU A 174 -11.56 3.75 7.73
C LEU A 174 -12.47 3.29 8.88
N LYS A 175 -12.74 1.98 8.99
CA LYS A 175 -13.59 1.43 10.04
C LYS A 175 -13.01 1.68 11.44
N LEU A 176 -11.70 1.53 11.61
CA LEU A 176 -11.01 1.85 12.87
C LEU A 176 -11.18 3.32 13.29
N GLU A 177 -11.38 4.23 12.34
CA GLU A 177 -11.60 5.66 12.64
C GLU A 177 -13.07 6.00 12.89
N MET A 178 -13.99 5.29 12.22
CA MET A 178 -15.42 5.61 12.25
C MET A 178 -16.22 4.82 13.28
N GLU A 179 -15.82 3.59 13.58
CA GLU A 179 -16.59 2.65 14.40
C GLU A 179 -15.92 2.47 15.77
N GLU A 180 -16.54 2.99 16.82
CA GLU A 180 -16.07 2.83 18.19
C GLU A 180 -16.14 1.34 18.61
N GLY A 181 -15.05 0.82 19.18
CA GLY A 181 -14.96 -0.58 19.60
C GLY A 181 -14.80 -1.59 18.44
N PHE A 182 -14.51 -1.13 17.22
CA PHE A 182 -14.29 -2.01 16.08
C PHE A 182 -13.04 -2.88 16.24
N ASP A 183 -13.24 -4.20 16.33
CA ASP A 183 -12.16 -5.18 16.34
C ASP A 183 -11.72 -5.52 14.91
N ALA A 184 -10.75 -4.74 14.42
CA ALA A 184 -10.18 -4.90 13.09
C ALA A 184 -9.57 -6.29 12.86
N THR A 185 -8.90 -6.86 13.87
CA THR A 185 -8.23 -8.16 13.73
C THR A 185 -9.26 -9.26 13.50
N LYS A 186 -10.31 -9.30 14.32
CA LYS A 186 -11.39 -10.28 14.18
C LYS A 186 -12.18 -10.08 12.90
N TRP A 187 -12.37 -8.83 12.45
CA TRP A 187 -13.05 -8.54 11.20
C TRP A 187 -12.25 -9.01 9.98
N LEU A 188 -10.93 -8.78 9.97
CA LEU A 188 -10.02 -9.29 8.95
C LEU A 188 -10.01 -10.82 8.92
N ASP A 189 -9.82 -11.47 10.08
CA ASP A 189 -9.80 -12.93 10.20
C ASP A 189 -11.12 -13.56 9.71
N ARG A 190 -12.27 -13.00 10.09
CA ARG A 190 -13.58 -13.47 9.59
C ARG A 190 -13.77 -13.26 8.09
N SER A 191 -13.19 -12.21 7.53
CA SER A 191 -13.27 -11.94 6.08
C SER A 191 -12.37 -12.89 5.30
N LEU A 192 -11.17 -13.16 5.80
CA LEU A 192 -10.25 -14.15 5.26
C LEU A 192 -10.85 -15.55 5.30
N ILE A 193 -11.41 -15.98 6.44
CA ILE A 193 -12.06 -17.29 6.58
C ILE A 193 -13.20 -17.43 5.55
N ARG A 194 -14.06 -16.41 5.41
CA ARG A 194 -15.16 -16.44 4.42
C ARG A 194 -14.65 -16.58 2.99
N LEU A 195 -13.55 -15.90 2.64
CA LEU A 195 -12.93 -16.02 1.33
C LEU A 195 -12.34 -17.41 1.11
N CYS A 196 -11.54 -17.91 2.05
CA CYS A 196 -10.92 -19.24 1.98
C CYS A 196 -11.97 -20.37 1.98
N SER A 197 -13.05 -20.25 2.75
CA SER A 197 -14.14 -21.24 2.73
C SER A 197 -14.94 -21.23 1.43
N ARG A 198 -14.97 -20.11 0.70
CA ARG A 198 -15.72 -20.00 -0.55
C ARG A 198 -14.90 -20.42 -1.78
N PHE A 199 -13.60 -20.10 -1.79
CA PHE A 199 -12.73 -20.27 -2.96
C PHE A 199 -11.57 -21.25 -2.74
N GLY A 200 -11.44 -21.83 -1.55
CA GLY A 200 -10.46 -22.86 -1.26
C GLY A 200 -11.01 -24.26 -1.51
N ASP A 201 -10.13 -25.14 -1.95
CA ASP A 201 -10.41 -26.57 -2.12
C ASP A 201 -9.96 -27.31 -0.86
N TYR A 202 -10.88 -28.01 -0.21
CA TYR A 202 -10.58 -28.78 0.98
C TYR A 202 -11.62 -29.87 1.22
N ARG A 203 -11.20 -30.91 1.96
CA ARG A 203 -12.09 -31.91 2.53
C ARG A 203 -12.51 -31.45 3.91
N LYS A 204 -13.79 -31.65 4.23
CA LYS A 204 -14.30 -31.33 5.56
C LYS A 204 -13.54 -32.15 6.61
N ASP A 205 -13.20 -31.49 7.71
CA ASP A 205 -12.52 -32.08 8.86
C ASP A 205 -11.08 -32.60 8.59
N ASP A 206 -10.47 -32.23 7.45
CA ASP A 206 -9.07 -32.51 7.12
C ASP A 206 -8.30 -31.22 6.76
N PRO A 207 -7.62 -30.58 7.73
CA PRO A 207 -6.87 -29.34 7.50
C PRO A 207 -5.71 -29.48 6.50
N THR A 208 -5.15 -30.68 6.33
CA THR A 208 -3.99 -30.90 5.44
C THR A 208 -4.36 -30.89 3.97
N SER A 209 -5.66 -31.05 3.67
CA SER A 209 -6.19 -31.03 2.31
C SER A 209 -6.38 -29.63 1.73
N PHE A 210 -6.27 -28.58 2.55
CA PHE A 210 -6.58 -27.21 2.15
C PHE A 210 -5.59 -26.67 1.11
N ASN A 211 -6.12 -26.21 -0.01
CA ASN A 211 -5.35 -25.56 -1.06
C ASN A 211 -6.09 -24.32 -1.59
N LEU A 212 -5.32 -23.36 -2.09
CA LEU A 212 -5.84 -22.14 -2.73
C LEU A 212 -5.32 -22.03 -4.16
N ASN A 213 -6.18 -21.59 -5.05
CA ASN A 213 -5.77 -21.20 -6.40
C ASN A 213 -4.68 -20.11 -6.34
N PRO A 214 -3.67 -20.12 -7.23
CA PRO A 214 -2.61 -19.11 -7.28
C PRO A 214 -3.10 -17.65 -7.29
N CYS A 215 -4.31 -17.37 -7.80
CA CYS A 215 -4.91 -16.04 -7.77
C CYS A 215 -5.20 -15.54 -6.34
N PHE A 216 -5.32 -16.45 -5.36
CA PHE A 216 -5.61 -16.14 -3.95
C PHE A 216 -4.46 -16.49 -3.01
N SER A 217 -3.40 -17.16 -3.46
CA SER A 217 -2.42 -17.81 -2.57
C SER A 217 -1.62 -16.85 -1.69
N LEU A 218 -1.40 -15.60 -2.14
CA LEU A 218 -0.70 -14.56 -1.37
C LEU A 218 -1.64 -13.76 -0.48
N PHE A 219 -2.96 -13.78 -0.75
CA PHE A 219 -3.93 -13.01 0.03
C PHE A 219 -3.92 -13.32 1.54
N PRO A 220 -3.86 -14.59 2.00
CA PRO A 220 -3.68 -14.90 3.41
C PRO A 220 -2.41 -14.29 4.02
N GLN A 221 -1.30 -14.26 3.26
CA GLN A 221 -0.04 -13.66 3.71
C GLN A 221 -0.18 -12.14 3.87
N PHE A 222 -0.84 -11.47 2.93
CA PHE A 222 -1.15 -10.04 3.06
C PHE A 222 -2.02 -9.75 4.29
N MET A 223 -3.05 -10.56 4.55
CA MET A 223 -3.89 -10.38 5.74
C MET A 223 -3.12 -10.65 7.05
N PHE A 224 -2.20 -11.62 7.04
CA PHE A 224 -1.28 -11.88 8.14
C PHE A 224 -0.40 -10.67 8.45
N ASN A 225 0.16 -10.03 7.43
CA ASN A 225 0.98 -8.84 7.63
C ASN A 225 0.15 -7.61 8.02
N LEU A 226 -0.99 -7.38 7.33
CA LEU A 226 -1.89 -6.27 7.59
C LEU A 226 -2.38 -6.22 9.04
N ARG A 227 -2.83 -7.33 9.62
CA ARG A 227 -3.36 -7.36 11.00
C ARG A 227 -2.31 -7.02 12.08
N ARG A 228 -1.02 -7.12 11.74
CA ARG A 228 0.13 -6.81 12.61
C ARG A 228 0.83 -5.51 12.23
N SER A 229 0.42 -4.91 11.11
CA SER A 229 0.94 -3.63 10.64
C SER A 229 0.55 -2.49 11.58
N GLN A 230 1.32 -1.41 11.50
CA GLN A 230 1.05 -0.15 12.18
C GLN A 230 -0.27 0.52 11.78
N PHE A 231 -0.92 0.08 10.71
CA PHE A 231 -2.25 0.54 10.33
C PHE A 231 -3.34 0.03 11.28
N VAL A 232 -3.13 -1.17 11.86
CA VAL A 232 -4.07 -1.86 12.74
C VAL A 232 -3.58 -1.83 14.20
N GLN A 233 -2.33 -2.21 14.45
CA GLN A 233 -1.74 -2.26 15.80
C GLN A 233 -1.07 -0.91 16.13
N VAL A 234 -1.82 0.00 16.73
CA VAL A 234 -1.39 1.39 16.94
C VAL A 234 -0.71 1.65 18.29
N PHE A 235 -0.60 0.65 19.19
CA PHE A 235 -0.15 0.85 20.58
C PHE A 235 1.26 1.46 20.72
N ASN A 236 2.18 1.15 19.79
CA ASN A 236 3.54 1.66 19.80
C ASN A 236 3.72 2.94 18.97
N ASN A 237 2.64 3.49 18.42
CA ASN A 237 2.68 4.70 17.59
C ASN A 237 1.96 5.84 18.31
N SER A 238 2.46 7.05 18.12
CA SER A 238 1.70 8.24 18.46
C SER A 238 0.44 8.37 17.58
N PRO A 239 -0.59 9.12 18.02
CA PRO A 239 -1.74 9.43 17.18
C PRO A 239 -1.36 10.11 15.86
N ASP A 240 -0.33 10.96 15.88
CA ASP A 240 0.15 11.70 14.70
C ASP A 240 0.86 10.78 13.69
N GLU A 241 1.69 9.84 14.15
CA GLU A 241 2.29 8.80 13.30
C GLU A 241 1.23 7.91 12.67
N THR A 242 0.26 7.46 13.47
CA THR A 242 -0.85 6.64 12.98
C THR A 242 -1.64 7.38 11.89
N ALA A 243 -1.96 8.65 12.11
CA ALA A 243 -2.64 9.48 11.13
C ALA A 243 -1.79 9.64 9.86
N TYR A 244 -0.49 9.91 9.99
CA TYR A 244 0.44 10.04 8.88
C TYR A 244 0.51 8.79 8.01
N PHE A 245 0.70 7.61 8.61
CA PHE A 245 0.77 6.35 7.88
C PHE A 245 -0.52 6.08 7.11
N ARG A 246 -1.68 6.26 7.76
CA ARG A 246 -3.00 6.04 7.13
C ARG A 246 -3.27 7.02 5.99
N MET A 247 -2.86 8.28 6.14
CA MET A 247 -2.98 9.27 5.06
C MET A 247 -2.19 8.86 3.81
N LEU A 248 -0.97 8.36 3.99
CA LEU A 248 -0.14 7.89 2.87
C LEU A 248 -0.72 6.62 2.24
N LEU A 249 -1.18 5.66 3.04
CA LEU A 249 -1.88 4.47 2.55
C LEU A 249 -3.10 4.82 1.69
N ASN A 250 -3.85 5.87 2.05
CA ASN A 250 -5.04 6.32 1.33
C ASN A 250 -4.72 7.12 0.05
N ARG A 251 -3.48 7.58 -0.15
CA ARG A 251 -3.06 8.34 -1.33
C ARG A 251 -2.27 7.51 -2.33
N GLU A 252 -1.48 6.54 -1.86
CA GLU A 252 -0.47 5.87 -2.67
C GLU A 252 -1.02 4.86 -3.68
N ASN A 253 -0.23 4.49 -4.68
CA ASN A 253 -0.63 3.45 -5.64
C ASN A 253 -0.61 2.04 -5.01
N ILE A 254 -1.08 1.03 -5.77
CA ILE A 254 -1.16 -0.36 -5.29
C ILE A 254 0.23 -0.90 -4.93
N LEU A 255 1.24 -0.73 -5.80
CA LEU A 255 2.59 -1.25 -5.58
C LEU A 255 3.21 -0.72 -4.27
N ASN A 256 3.15 0.60 -4.06
CA ASN A 256 3.65 1.24 -2.84
C ASN A 256 2.85 0.80 -1.61
N SER A 257 1.53 0.68 -1.73
CA SER A 257 0.65 0.25 -0.64
C SER A 257 0.88 -1.22 -0.27
N VAL A 258 1.21 -2.09 -1.22
CA VAL A 258 1.61 -3.48 -0.96
C VAL A 258 2.90 -3.51 -0.13
N VAL A 259 3.91 -2.72 -0.51
CA VAL A 259 5.17 -2.62 0.27
C VAL A 259 4.93 -2.08 1.69
N MET A 260 3.97 -1.16 1.86
CA MET A 260 3.58 -0.71 3.20
C MET A 260 2.94 -1.81 4.06
N ILE A 261 2.19 -2.73 3.45
CA ILE A 261 1.51 -3.82 4.15
C ILE A 261 2.48 -4.97 4.41
N GLN A 262 3.26 -5.32 3.40
CA GLN A 262 4.24 -6.40 3.40
C GLN A 262 5.56 -5.84 2.88
N PRO A 263 6.47 -5.43 3.78
CA PRO A 263 7.79 -4.95 3.40
C PRO A 263 8.53 -5.95 2.51
N SER A 264 9.40 -5.45 1.63
CA SER A 264 10.25 -6.31 0.79
C SER A 264 11.64 -6.43 1.39
N LEU A 265 12.21 -7.64 1.32
CA LEU A 265 13.57 -7.92 1.75
C LEU A 265 14.35 -8.51 0.58
N ILE A 266 15.49 -7.91 0.24
CA ILE A 266 16.39 -8.39 -0.80
C ILE A 266 17.72 -8.78 -0.16
N SER A 267 18.20 -9.98 -0.47
CA SER A 267 19.46 -10.51 0.01
C SER A 267 20.56 -10.39 -1.04
N TYR A 268 21.72 -9.89 -0.62
CA TYR A 268 22.93 -9.74 -1.42
C TYR A 268 24.03 -10.61 -0.81
N SER A 269 24.66 -11.42 -1.65
CA SER A 269 25.77 -12.30 -1.28
C SER A 269 26.79 -12.37 -2.41
N PHE A 270 27.98 -12.87 -2.09
CA PHE A 270 28.98 -13.16 -3.11
C PHE A 270 28.46 -14.19 -4.12
N ASN A 271 28.86 -14.03 -5.38
CA ASN A 271 28.64 -14.99 -6.46
C ASN A 271 27.16 -15.29 -6.79
N SER A 272 26.23 -14.46 -6.33
CA SER A 272 24.81 -14.58 -6.65
C SER A 272 24.22 -13.20 -6.96
N LEU A 273 23.25 -13.14 -7.86
CA LEU A 273 22.46 -11.93 -8.04
C LEU A 273 21.60 -11.65 -6.80
N PRO A 274 21.17 -10.40 -6.58
CA PRO A 274 20.23 -10.08 -5.51
C PRO A 274 18.95 -10.91 -5.63
N VAL A 275 18.51 -11.52 -4.53
CA VAL A 275 17.31 -12.38 -4.51
C VAL A 275 16.33 -11.93 -3.43
N PRO A 276 15.01 -12.00 -3.67
CA PRO A 276 14.01 -11.82 -2.62
C PRO A 276 14.23 -12.80 -1.48
N ALA A 277 14.11 -12.32 -0.25
CA ALA A 277 14.21 -13.10 0.98
C ALA A 277 12.91 -12.99 1.78
N MET A 278 12.64 -13.98 2.62
CA MET A 278 11.51 -13.95 3.54
C MET A 278 11.76 -12.93 4.65
N LEU A 279 10.73 -12.21 5.08
CA LEU A 279 10.77 -11.33 6.25
C LEU A 279 10.80 -12.13 7.56
N ASP A 280 11.82 -12.95 7.74
CA ASP A 280 12.00 -13.83 8.89
C ASP A 280 13.46 -13.73 9.35
N VAL A 281 13.68 -13.95 10.65
CA VAL A 281 14.99 -14.05 11.29
C VAL A 281 15.89 -15.07 10.59
N VAL A 282 15.33 -16.12 9.98
CA VAL A 282 16.10 -17.11 9.21
C VAL A 282 16.82 -16.52 7.99
N SER A 283 16.38 -15.36 7.49
CA SER A 283 17.03 -14.64 6.39
C SER A 283 18.28 -13.87 6.84
N ILE A 284 18.47 -13.69 8.15
CA ILE A 284 19.63 -13.00 8.71
C ILE A 284 20.83 -13.95 8.73
N SER A 285 21.87 -13.61 7.97
CA SER A 285 23.14 -14.35 7.95
C SER A 285 24.34 -13.42 8.07
N ALA A 286 25.43 -13.94 8.64
CA ALA A 286 26.65 -13.15 8.89
C ALA A 286 27.37 -12.72 7.60
N ASP A 287 27.20 -13.46 6.51
CA ASP A 287 27.89 -13.32 5.22
C ASP A 287 27.04 -12.61 4.14
N ARG A 288 25.90 -12.01 4.52
CA ARG A 288 24.96 -11.38 3.59
C ARG A 288 24.71 -9.92 3.95
N ILE A 289 24.29 -9.14 2.96
CA ILE A 289 23.70 -7.82 3.14
C ILE A 289 22.21 -7.94 2.82
N LEU A 290 21.36 -7.30 3.62
CA LEU A 290 19.92 -7.26 3.40
C LEU A 290 19.48 -5.82 3.13
N LEU A 291 18.68 -5.62 2.10
CA LEU A 291 17.95 -4.38 1.85
C LEU A 291 16.49 -4.59 2.20
N LEU A 292 16.06 -4.00 3.31
CA LEU A 292 14.67 -3.98 3.75
C LEU A 292 14.02 -2.67 3.30
N ASP A 293 12.84 -2.79 2.74
CA ASP A 293 12.04 -1.67 2.29
C ASP A 293 10.61 -1.80 2.81
N SER A 294 10.22 -0.88 3.69
CA SER A 294 8.90 -0.82 4.33
C SER A 294 8.06 0.37 3.87
N TYR A 295 8.39 0.93 2.69
CA TYR A 295 7.89 2.20 2.18
C TYR A 295 8.34 3.43 2.99
N PHE A 296 8.08 3.47 4.30
CA PHE A 296 8.39 4.60 5.19
C PHE A 296 9.87 4.66 5.59
N GLY A 297 10.57 3.52 5.54
CA GLY A 297 12.00 3.40 5.78
C GLY A 297 12.65 2.43 4.81
N VAL A 298 13.94 2.67 4.55
CA VAL A 298 14.81 1.78 3.80
C VAL A 298 15.98 1.44 4.71
N VAL A 299 16.25 0.16 4.93
CA VAL A 299 17.31 -0.31 5.83
C VAL A 299 18.29 -1.18 5.07
N ILE A 300 19.56 -0.80 5.09
CA ILE A 300 20.67 -1.65 4.64
C ILE A 300 21.29 -2.28 5.88
N PHE A 301 21.15 -3.59 5.99
CA PHE A 301 21.64 -4.37 7.11
C PHE A 301 22.84 -5.22 6.68
N HIS A 302 23.98 -5.04 7.33
CA HIS A 302 25.19 -5.82 7.08
C HIS A 302 25.31 -6.96 8.09
N GLY A 303 25.45 -8.19 7.59
CA GLY A 303 25.81 -9.34 8.41
C GLY A 303 27.16 -9.14 9.12
N MET A 304 27.36 -9.85 10.22
CA MET A 304 28.54 -9.70 11.08
C MET A 304 29.87 -9.77 10.33
N THR A 305 30.04 -10.77 9.45
CA THR A 305 31.27 -10.97 8.68
C THR A 305 31.50 -9.84 7.67
N ILE A 306 30.43 -9.42 6.98
CA ILE A 306 30.47 -8.30 6.04
C ILE A 306 30.88 -7.00 6.76
N ALA A 307 30.28 -6.73 7.92
CA ALA A 307 30.60 -5.55 8.72
C ALA A 307 32.08 -5.57 9.18
N GLN A 308 32.59 -6.73 9.61
CA GLN A 308 34.00 -6.89 9.98
C GLN A 308 34.94 -6.58 8.81
N TRP A 309 34.70 -7.15 7.63
CA TRP A 309 35.51 -6.88 6.44
C TRP A 309 35.45 -5.41 6.00
N ARG A 310 34.27 -4.78 6.09
CA ARG A 310 34.10 -3.35 5.79
C ARG A 310 34.93 -2.49 6.74
N ASN A 311 34.95 -2.83 8.02
CA ASN A 311 35.70 -2.10 9.06
C ASN A 311 37.21 -2.31 8.94
N MET A 312 37.66 -3.46 8.43
CA MET A 312 39.07 -3.71 8.09
C MET A 312 39.52 -3.00 6.82
N GLY A 313 38.60 -2.37 6.07
CA GLY A 313 38.92 -1.59 4.88
C GLY A 313 39.24 -2.42 3.64
N TYR A 314 38.80 -3.69 3.59
CA TYR A 314 39.07 -4.58 2.46
C TYR A 314 38.55 -4.04 1.13
N GLN A 315 37.45 -3.29 1.14
CA GLN A 315 36.89 -2.63 -0.04
C GLN A 315 37.84 -1.63 -0.72
N ASN A 316 38.87 -1.15 -0.01
CA ASN A 316 39.85 -0.22 -0.57
C ASN A 316 41.03 -0.93 -1.24
N LEU A 317 41.15 -2.25 -1.05
CA LEU A 317 42.24 -3.03 -1.64
C LEU A 317 41.89 -3.42 -3.08
N PRO A 318 42.81 -3.26 -4.05
CA PRO A 318 42.55 -3.53 -5.46
C PRO A 318 42.23 -5.00 -5.75
N GLU A 319 42.65 -5.92 -4.86
CA GLU A 319 42.35 -7.34 -4.92
C GLU A 319 40.91 -7.70 -4.47
N HIS A 320 40.19 -6.76 -3.84
CA HIS A 320 38.86 -6.96 -3.27
C HIS A 320 37.78 -6.07 -3.92
N GLN A 321 37.94 -5.77 -5.21
CA GLN A 321 36.93 -5.01 -5.97
C GLN A 321 35.52 -5.62 -5.91
N ALA A 322 35.42 -6.96 -5.89
CA ALA A 322 34.13 -7.64 -5.77
C ALA A 322 33.43 -7.33 -4.44
N PHE A 323 34.19 -7.14 -3.35
CA PHE A 323 33.62 -6.75 -2.06
C PHE A 323 33.17 -5.29 -2.05
N ALA A 324 33.94 -4.39 -2.69
CA ALA A 324 33.52 -3.00 -2.87
C ALA A 324 32.21 -2.90 -3.66
N GLN A 325 32.06 -3.70 -4.72
CA GLN A 325 30.82 -3.80 -5.47
C GLN A 325 29.67 -4.35 -4.62
N LEU A 326 29.89 -5.43 -3.86
CA LEU A 326 28.87 -6.01 -2.99
C LEU A 326 28.33 -4.99 -1.97
N LEU A 327 29.18 -4.12 -1.43
CA LEU A 327 28.77 -3.04 -0.52
C LEU A 327 28.01 -1.93 -1.26
N GLN A 328 28.36 -1.63 -2.52
CA GLN A 328 27.77 -0.51 -3.26
C GLN A 328 26.38 -0.83 -3.84
N THR A 329 26.16 -2.04 -4.36
CA THR A 329 24.89 -2.43 -5.01
C THR A 329 23.65 -2.16 -4.14
N PRO A 330 23.55 -2.57 -2.86
CA PRO A 330 22.37 -2.28 -2.04
C PRO A 330 22.19 -0.78 -1.77
N HIS A 331 23.27 0.01 -1.78
CA HIS A 331 23.18 1.47 -1.68
C HIS A 331 22.60 2.07 -2.96
N ASP A 332 23.02 1.61 -4.14
CA ASP A 332 22.48 2.08 -5.42
C ASP A 332 20.98 1.76 -5.54
N ASP A 333 20.58 0.53 -5.18
CA ASP A 333 19.18 0.10 -5.16
C ASP A 333 18.36 0.93 -4.15
N ALA A 334 18.88 1.16 -2.95
CA ALA A 334 18.24 2.03 -1.95
C ALA A 334 18.06 3.46 -2.48
N GLN A 335 19.06 4.01 -3.18
CA GLN A 335 18.96 5.34 -3.78
C GLN A 335 17.92 5.40 -4.90
N MET A 336 17.76 4.34 -5.70
CA MET A 336 16.68 4.26 -6.69
C MET A 336 15.30 4.32 -6.02
N ILE A 337 15.11 3.55 -4.94
CA ILE A 337 13.87 3.56 -4.15
C ILE A 337 13.59 4.96 -3.57
N ILE A 338 14.59 5.57 -2.93
CA ILE A 338 14.50 6.92 -2.35
C ILE A 338 14.22 7.96 -3.44
N ARG A 339 14.80 7.79 -4.63
CA ARG A 339 14.62 8.72 -5.74
C ARG A 339 13.18 8.71 -6.25
N ASP A 340 12.44 7.62 -6.17
CA ASP A 340 11.13 7.58 -6.81
C ASP A 340 9.97 7.82 -5.82
N ARG A 341 10.27 7.96 -4.52
CA ARG A 341 9.27 8.16 -3.45
C ARG A 341 9.09 9.58 -2.98
N PHE A 342 7.85 9.84 -2.55
CA PHE A 342 7.48 11.02 -1.76
C PHE A 342 6.46 10.61 -0.69
N PRO A 343 6.67 10.97 0.60
CA PRO A 343 7.86 11.62 1.15
C PRO A 343 9.14 10.77 1.02
N VAL A 344 10.30 11.41 1.18
CA VAL A 344 11.59 10.72 1.15
C VAL A 344 11.68 9.80 2.37
N PRO A 345 11.88 8.47 2.20
CA PRO A 345 11.95 7.55 3.32
C PRO A 345 13.25 7.73 4.10
N ARG A 346 13.22 7.33 5.37
CA ARG A 346 14.43 7.32 6.21
C ARG A 346 15.35 6.19 5.77
N LEU A 347 16.55 6.51 5.29
CA LEU A 347 17.60 5.53 5.06
C LEU A 347 18.34 5.24 6.36
N VAL A 348 18.38 3.98 6.77
CA VAL A 348 19.16 3.50 7.91
C VAL A 348 20.18 2.48 7.41
N VAL A 349 21.43 2.66 7.82
CA VAL A 349 22.48 1.67 7.59
C VAL A 349 22.88 1.13 8.94
N CYS A 350 22.80 -0.19 9.12
CA CYS A 350 23.16 -0.84 10.38
C CYS A 350 23.89 -2.16 10.14
N ASP A 351 24.57 -2.61 11.20
CA ASP A 351 25.33 -3.85 11.23
C ASP A 351 24.70 -4.80 12.25
N GLN A 352 24.87 -6.10 12.04
CA GLN A 352 24.48 -7.12 13.02
C GLN A 352 25.15 -6.84 14.37
N HIS A 353 24.33 -6.79 15.44
CA HIS A 353 24.69 -6.37 16.81
C HIS A 353 24.98 -4.87 17.03
N GLY A 354 24.72 -4.01 16.05
CA GLY A 354 24.75 -2.56 16.21
C GLY A 354 23.56 -2.00 17.01
N SER A 355 23.68 -0.78 17.51
CA SER A 355 22.62 -0.09 18.29
C SER A 355 21.35 0.20 17.48
N GLN A 356 21.44 0.23 16.15
CA GLN A 356 20.33 0.51 15.23
C GLN A 356 19.66 -0.76 14.69
N VAL A 357 20.04 -1.95 15.18
CA VAL A 357 19.44 -3.24 14.79
C VAL A 357 17.96 -3.30 15.17
N SER A 358 17.54 -2.60 16.23
CA SER A 358 16.14 -2.47 16.62
C SER A 358 15.25 -1.87 15.52
N ASN A 359 15.80 -1.04 14.62
CA ASN A 359 15.06 -0.50 13.47
C ASN A 359 14.85 -1.56 12.38
N PHE A 360 15.85 -2.42 12.15
CA PHE A 360 15.70 -3.55 11.24
C PHE A 360 14.71 -4.55 11.83
N VAL A 361 14.87 -4.90 13.10
CA VAL A 361 13.99 -5.83 13.82
C VAL A 361 12.57 -5.28 13.84
N SER A 362 12.31 -4.04 14.28
CA SER A 362 10.94 -3.50 14.29
C SER A 362 10.29 -3.40 12.91
N ALA A 363 11.08 -3.15 11.85
CA ALA A 363 10.57 -3.12 10.48
C ALA A 363 10.41 -4.52 9.85
N SER A 364 11.18 -5.52 10.30
CA SER A 364 11.05 -6.93 9.87
C SER A 364 10.08 -7.72 10.76
N SER A 365 9.90 -7.30 12.01
CA SER A 365 9.14 -8.00 13.04
C SER A 365 7.72 -7.46 13.10
N HIS A 366 7.01 -7.61 11.99
CA HIS A 366 5.60 -7.97 12.07
C HIS A 366 5.42 -9.40 12.62
N GLU A 367 6.49 -10.16 12.88
CA GLU A 367 6.44 -11.57 13.33
C GLU A 367 6.63 -11.81 14.84
N THR A 368 7.16 -10.87 15.64
CA THR A 368 7.40 -11.15 17.07
C THR A 368 6.34 -10.52 17.96
N SER A 369 5.71 -11.34 18.80
CA SER A 369 5.03 -10.92 20.02
C SER A 369 5.90 -9.92 20.82
N PRO A 370 5.28 -8.98 21.57
CA PRO A 370 6.04 -8.04 22.37
C PRO A 370 7.01 -8.80 23.29
N PRO A 371 8.23 -8.29 23.52
CA PRO A 371 9.12 -8.90 24.49
C PRO A 371 8.38 -8.98 25.83
N PRO A 372 8.52 -10.09 26.59
CA PRO A 372 7.97 -10.14 27.93
C PRO A 372 8.51 -8.94 28.70
N LEU A 373 7.60 -8.18 29.32
CA LEU A 373 7.92 -7.10 30.24
C LEU A 373 9.00 -7.63 31.20
N GLN A 374 10.25 -7.24 30.98
CA GLN A 374 11.24 -7.34 32.04
C GLN A 374 10.75 -6.36 33.10
N ASN A 375 10.22 -6.92 34.18
CA ASN A 375 9.92 -6.21 35.40
C ASN A 375 11.17 -5.42 35.80
N TYR A 376 11.17 -4.12 35.53
CA TYR A 376 12.00 -3.19 36.26
C TYR A 376 11.46 -3.19 37.69
N LYS A 377 12.16 -3.89 38.57
CA LYS A 377 12.18 -3.59 40.00
C LYS A 377 13.29 -2.60 40.28
#